data_AF-A0A933AVS9-F1
#
_entry.id   AF-A0A933AVS9-F1
#
_cell.length_a   1.000
_cell.length_b   1.000
_cell.length_c   1.000
_cell.angle_alpha   90.00
_cell.angle_beta   90.00
_cell.angle_gamma   90.00
#
_symmetry.space_group_name_H-M   'P 1'
#
loop_
_entity.id
_entity.type
_entity.pdbx_description
1 polymer ?
#
loop_
_entity_poly.entity_id
_entity_poly.type
_entity_poly.pdbx_seq_one_letter_code
_entity_poly.pdbx_strand_id
1 'polypeptide(L)'
;MNKQPALALPYCDRAVGRISTGYSREARGIAYAQLGRLPEATLELQAFQDWLAGQPESLRMRYGSTRSDWLLALKAGTNPIDDAALAKLREE
;
A
#
# COMPACT_ATOMS: atom_id res chain seq x y z
N MET A 1 -0.79 -12.20 -17.38
CA MET A 1 -0.57 -12.50 -15.95
C MET A 1 -1.78 -12.05 -15.15
N ASN A 2 -2.56 -12.98 -14.60
CA ASN A 2 -3.79 -12.67 -13.86
C ASN A 2 -3.46 -12.02 -12.51
N LYS A 3 -3.76 -10.73 -12.37
CA LYS A 3 -3.82 -10.05 -11.08
C LYS A 3 -5.07 -10.54 -10.35
N GLN A 4 -4.91 -11.14 -9.17
CA GLN A 4 -6.02 -11.68 -8.38
C GLN A 4 -6.12 -10.94 -7.03
N PRO A 5 -6.39 -9.62 -7.02
CA PRO A 5 -6.48 -8.83 -5.79
C PRO A 5 -7.55 -9.36 -4.82
N ALA A 6 -8.64 -9.91 -5.36
CA ALA A 6 -9.70 -10.55 -4.56
C ALA A 6 -9.20 -11.81 -3.80
N LEU A 7 -8.23 -12.54 -4.35
CA LEU A 7 -7.62 -13.67 -3.65
C LEU A 7 -6.59 -13.24 -2.61
N ALA A 8 -5.96 -12.06 -2.78
CA ALA A 8 -4.96 -11.55 -1.83
C ALA A 8 -5.60 -11.03 -0.53
N LEU A 9 -6.78 -10.43 -0.61
CA LEU A 9 -7.50 -9.82 0.52
C LEU A 9 -7.62 -10.74 1.75
N PRO A 10 -8.07 -12.00 1.65
CA PRO A 10 -8.16 -12.90 2.80
C PRO A 10 -6.81 -13.24 3.46
N TYR A 11 -5.70 -13.17 2.70
CA TYR A 11 -4.35 -13.36 3.25
C TYR A 11 -3.88 -12.08 3.95
N CYS A 12 -4.17 -10.91 3.38
CA CYS A 12 -3.92 -9.62 4.02
C CYS A 12 -4.68 -9.49 5.34
N ASP A 13 -5.96 -9.88 5.38
CA ASP A 13 -6.78 -9.80 6.60
C ASP A 13 -6.31 -10.76 7.69
N ARG A 14 -5.80 -11.95 7.33
CA ARG A 14 -5.17 -12.87 8.29
C ARG A 14 -3.85 -12.35 8.85
N ALA A 15 -3.06 -11.60 8.08
CA ALA A 15 -1.81 -11.00 8.55
C ALA A 15 -2.08 -9.91 9.61
N VAL A 16 -3.09 -9.08 9.39
CA VAL A 16 -3.47 -8.00 10.33
C VAL A 16 -3.95 -8.53 11.67
N GLY A 17 -4.59 -9.70 11.71
CA GLY A 17 -5.08 -10.33 12.94
C GLY A 17 -4.00 -10.93 13.86
N ARG A 18 -2.73 -10.99 13.44
CA ARG A 18 -1.65 -11.61 14.24
C ARG A 18 -0.53 -10.63 14.61
N ILE A 19 -0.09 -9.76 13.70
CA ILE A 19 0.81 -8.63 13.94
C ILE A 19 0.57 -7.62 12.81
N SER A 20 -0.12 -6.50 13.07
CA SER A 20 -0.30 -5.47 12.03
C SER A 20 1.02 -4.71 11.81
N THR A 21 1.90 -5.26 10.97
CA THR A 21 3.11 -4.55 10.53
C THR A 21 2.75 -3.51 9.48
N GLY A 22 3.53 -2.43 9.35
CA GLY A 22 3.33 -1.43 8.29
C GLY A 22 3.25 -2.07 6.91
N TYR A 23 4.12 -3.04 6.61
CA TYR A 23 4.09 -3.78 5.35
C TYR A 23 2.74 -4.44 5.02
N SER A 24 2.02 -4.92 6.04
CA SER A 24 0.69 -5.50 5.85
C SER A 24 -0.34 -4.44 5.46
N ARG A 25 -0.22 -3.22 6.02
CA ARG A 25 -1.05 -2.05 5.67
C ARG A 25 -0.78 -1.59 4.25
N GLU A 26 0.49 -1.46 3.88
CA GLU A 26 0.89 -1.13 2.51
C GLU A 26 0.31 -2.12 1.50
N ALA A 27 0.55 -3.42 1.68
CA ALA A 27 0.05 -4.45 0.77
C ALA A 27 -1.48 -4.41 0.61
N ARG A 28 -2.21 -4.16 1.71
CA ARG A 28 -3.67 -4.04 1.68
C ARG A 28 -4.15 -2.76 0.99
N GLY A 29 -3.45 -1.63 1.21
CA GLY A 29 -3.73 -0.38 0.49
C GLY A 29 -3.56 -0.53 -1.01
N ILE A 30 -2.51 -1.25 -1.44
CA ILE A 30 -2.24 -1.58 -2.84
C ILE A 30 -3.37 -2.46 -3.42
N ALA A 31 -3.81 -3.48 -2.68
CA ALA A 31 -4.91 -4.34 -3.10
C ALA A 31 -6.24 -3.57 -3.23
N TYR A 32 -6.55 -2.68 -2.29
CA TYR A 32 -7.74 -1.83 -2.37
C TYR A 32 -7.68 -0.87 -3.57
N ALA A 33 -6.53 -0.26 -3.84
CA ALA A 33 -6.33 0.60 -5.00
C ALA A 33 -6.58 -0.18 -6.30
N GLN A 34 -6.05 -1.40 -6.43
CA GLN A 34 -6.32 -2.26 -7.59
C GLN A 34 -7.79 -2.62 -7.79
N LEU A 35 -8.60 -2.59 -6.73
CA LEU A 35 -10.04 -2.85 -6.77
C LEU A 35 -10.87 -1.58 -6.98
N GLY A 36 -10.25 -0.41 -7.17
CA GLY A 36 -10.94 0.88 -7.26
C GLY A 36 -11.50 1.37 -5.92
N ARG A 37 -11.16 0.71 -4.81
CA ARG A 37 -11.59 1.07 -3.44
C ARG A 37 -10.65 2.14 -2.87
N LEU A 38 -10.67 3.31 -3.50
CA LEU A 38 -9.73 4.39 -3.22
C LEU A 38 -9.82 4.93 -1.77
N PRO A 39 -11.00 5.07 -1.15
CA PRO A 39 -11.10 5.48 0.25
C PRO A 39 -10.39 4.49 1.19
N GLU A 40 -10.61 3.19 1.02
CA GLU A 40 -9.98 2.16 1.83
C GLU A 40 -8.47 2.06 1.56
N ALA A 41 -8.07 2.23 0.30
CA ALA A 41 -6.65 2.31 -0.07
C ALA A 41 -5.95 3.49 0.63
N THR A 42 -6.62 4.65 0.69
CA THR A 42 -6.12 5.86 1.35
C THR A 42 -5.88 5.61 2.84
N LEU A 43 -6.85 5.00 3.52
CA LEU A 43 -6.75 4.70 4.96
C LEU A 43 -5.57 3.76 5.26
N GLU A 44 -5.40 2.72 4.47
CA GLU A 44 -4.31 1.76 4.66
C GLU A 44 -2.93 2.35 4.37
N LEU A 45 -2.80 3.16 3.31
CA LEU A 45 -1.54 3.83 2.99
C LEU A 45 -1.20 4.97 3.97
N GLN A 46 -2.18 5.67 4.52
CA GLN A 46 -1.95 6.61 5.61
C GLN A 46 -1.41 5.88 6.84
N ALA A 47 -2.02 4.76 7.24
CA ALA A 47 -1.55 3.96 8.37
C ALA A 47 -0.13 3.40 8.15
N PHE A 48 0.23 3.07 6.91
CA PHE A 48 1.62 2.71 6.55
C PHE A 48 2.58 3.88 6.76
N GLN A 49 2.23 5.09 6.30
CA GLN A 49 3.06 6.28 6.46
C GLN A 49 3.26 6.66 7.92
N ASP A 50 2.19 6.57 8.73
CA ASP A 50 2.24 6.85 10.17
C ASP A 50 3.18 5.85 10.87
N TRP A 51 3.14 4.56 10.47
CA TRP A 51 4.08 3.55 10.95
C TRP A 51 5.51 3.83 10.48
N LEU A 52 5.69 4.24 9.22
CA LEU A 52 6.98 4.51 8.58
C LEU A 52 7.70 5.68 9.27
N ALA A 53 6.96 6.68 9.76
CA ALA A 53 7.50 7.81 10.51
C ALA A 53 8.25 7.39 11.78
N GLY A 54 7.89 6.24 12.39
CA GLY A 54 8.59 5.67 13.53
C GLY A 54 9.76 4.75 13.19
N GLN A 55 10.09 4.55 11.91
CA GLN A 55 11.12 3.63 11.45
C GLN A 55 12.50 4.31 11.24
N PRO A 56 13.59 3.53 11.24
CA PRO A 56 14.92 4.00 10.85
C PRO A 56 14.94 4.79 9.54
N GLU A 57 15.88 5.73 9.43
CA GLU A 57 16.01 6.61 8.25
C GLU A 57 16.19 5.85 6.94
N SER A 58 16.91 4.73 6.96
CA SER A 58 17.08 3.86 5.79
C SER A 58 15.74 3.35 5.25
N LEU A 59 14.80 3.00 6.13
CA LEU A 59 13.45 2.56 5.75
C LEU A 59 12.60 3.74 5.26
N ARG A 60 12.67 4.90 5.94
CA ARG A 60 11.98 6.12 5.51
C ARG A 60 12.43 6.57 4.13
N MET A 61 13.72 6.55 3.83
CA MET A 61 14.26 6.89 2.50
C MET A 61 13.86 5.88 1.43
N ARG A 62 13.85 4.57 1.78
CA ARG A 62 13.50 3.52 0.82
C ARG A 62 12.04 3.59 0.35
N TYR A 63 11.10 3.84 1.26
CA TYR A 63 9.66 3.73 0.95
C TYR A 63 8.90 5.07 0.95
N GLY A 64 9.43 6.09 1.64
CA GLY A 64 8.67 7.28 2.02
C GLY A 64 8.19 8.12 0.85
N SER A 65 9.05 8.39 -0.15
CA SER A 65 8.71 9.25 -1.28
C SER A 65 7.59 8.64 -2.13
N THR A 66 7.79 7.43 -2.63
CA THR A 66 6.83 6.76 -3.53
C THR A 66 5.48 6.57 -2.87
N ARG A 67 5.44 6.17 -1.59
CA ARG A 67 4.15 5.98 -0.89
C ARG A 67 3.50 7.31 -0.52
N SER A 68 4.26 8.40 -0.40
CA SER A 68 3.69 9.74 -0.19
C SER A 68 3.00 10.22 -1.45
N ASP A 69 3.63 10.02 -2.61
CA ASP A 69 3.04 10.35 -3.91
C ASP A 69 1.75 9.55 -4.16
N TRP A 70 1.77 8.24 -3.82
CA TRP A 70 0.57 7.41 -3.93
C TRP A 70 -0.56 7.91 -3.02
N LEU A 71 -0.24 8.25 -1.76
CA LEU A 71 -1.22 8.75 -0.82
C LEU A 71 -1.82 10.09 -1.27
N LEU A 72 -1.03 10.98 -1.86
CA LEU A 72 -1.51 12.25 -2.42
C LEU A 72 -2.48 12.02 -3.60
N ALA A 73 -2.12 11.14 -4.53
CA ALA A 73 -3.00 10.80 -5.67
C ALA A 73 -4.31 10.17 -5.21
N LEU A 74 -4.27 9.26 -4.23
CA LEU A 74 -5.47 8.63 -3.66
C LEU A 74 -6.37 9.63 -2.94
N LYS A 75 -5.80 10.59 -2.20
CA LYS A 75 -6.55 11.70 -1.59
C LYS A 75 -7.21 12.61 -2.63
N ALA A 76 -6.63 12.72 -3.82
CA ALA A 76 -7.21 13.42 -4.97
C ALA A 76 -8.24 12.58 -5.75
N GLY A 77 -8.58 11.37 -5.26
CA GLY A 77 -9.52 10.47 -5.94
C GLY A 77 -8.95 9.81 -7.20
N THR A 78 -7.63 9.87 -7.40
CA THR A 78 -6.93 9.25 -8.53
C THR A 78 -6.24 7.97 -8.07
N ASN A 79 -6.26 6.92 -8.90
CA ASN A 79 -5.56 5.68 -8.59
C ASN A 79 -4.11 5.73 -9.13
N PRO A 80 -3.07 5.81 -8.28
CA PRO A 80 -1.68 5.84 -8.73
C PRO A 80 -1.08 4.45 -8.94
N ILE A 81 -1.83 3.39 -8.65
CA ILE A 81 -1.32 2.01 -8.61
C ILE A 81 -1.70 1.30 -9.90
N ASP A 82 -1.03 1.71 -10.97
CA ASP A 82 -1.14 1.13 -12.30
C ASP A 82 -0.14 -0.02 -12.54
N ASP A 83 -0.13 -0.56 -13.76
CA ASP A 83 0.76 -1.65 -14.15
C ASP A 83 2.24 -1.30 -13.99
N ALA A 84 2.62 -0.04 -14.22
CA ALA A 84 3.98 0.44 -14.11
C ALA A 84 4.41 0.59 -12.64
N ALA A 85 3.54 1.13 -11.78
CA ALA A 85 3.76 1.20 -10.35
C ALA A 85 3.95 -0.20 -9.73
N LEU A 86 3.16 -1.17 -10.18
CA LEU A 86 3.27 -2.56 -9.73
C LEU A 86 4.48 -3.31 -10.29
N ALA A 87 5.00 -2.91 -11.46
CA ALA A 87 6.25 -3.45 -11.97
C ALA A 87 7.41 -2.98 -11.08
N LYS A 88 7.50 -1.67 -10.81
CA LYS A 88 8.51 -1.09 -9.91
C LYS A 88 8.47 -1.70 -8.51
N LEU A 89 7.28 -1.90 -7.96
CA LEU A 89 7.10 -2.53 -6.65
C LEU A 89 7.70 -3.94 -6.55
N ARG A 90 7.77 -4.70 -7.65
CA ARG A 90 8.34 -6.06 -7.65
C ARG A 90 9.87 -6.06 -7.67
N GLU A 91 10.47 -4.93 -7.98
CA GLU A 91 11.93 -4.73 -8.02
C GLU A 91 12.46 -4.09 -6.72
N GLU A 92 11.57 -3.63 -5.84
CA GLU A 92 11.90 -3.13 -4.50
C GLU A 92 12.25 -4.23 -3.51
#